data_AF-A0A7R7TB65-F1
#
_entry.id   AF-A0A7R7TB65-F1
#
_cell.length_a   1.000
_cell.length_b   1.000
_cell.length_c   1.000
_cell.angle_alpha   90.00
_cell.angle_beta   90.00
_cell.angle_gamma   90.00
#
_symmetry.space_group_name_H-M   'P 1'
#
loop_
_entity.id
_entity.type
_entity.pdbx_description
1 polymer ?
#
loop_
_entity_poly.entity_id
_entity_poly.type
_entity_poly.pdbx_seq_one_letter_code
_entity_poly.pdbx_strand_id
1 'polypeptide(L)' 'MIVRYYAGRPVVRKVDGETEKSCSRCQEWWPQTDEFYSFIHSRGHYHNECRACRAQQQANRRKQAA' A
#
# COMPACT_ATOMS: atom_id res chain seq x y z
N MET A 1 -9.76 17.74 -5.09
CA MET A 1 -8.79 16.63 -4.97
C MET A 1 -8.66 16.23 -3.51
N ILE A 2 -8.95 14.99 -3.13
CA ILE A 2 -8.73 14.52 -1.75
C ILE A 2 -7.37 13.84 -1.73
N VAL A 3 -6.40 14.48 -1.09
CA VAL A 3 -5.08 13.91 -0.84
C VAL A 3 -4.98 13.60 0.65
N ARG A 4 -4.90 12.33 1.02
CA ARG A 4 -4.60 11.95 2.41
C ARG A 4 -3.10 11.92 2.61
N TYR A 5 -2.63 12.54 3.68
CA TYR A 5 -1.21 12.57 4.04
C TYR A 5 -0.96 11.66 5.25
N TYR A 6 0.14 10.91 5.23
CA TYR A 6 0.65 10.16 6.37
C TYR A 6 2.11 10.54 6.55
N ALA A 7 2.49 11.00 7.75
CA ALA A 7 3.85 11.52 8.01
C ALA A 7 4.32 12.58 6.99
N GLY A 8 3.42 13.47 6.56
CA GLY A 8 3.73 14.56 5.61
C GLY A 8 3.87 14.14 4.14
N ARG A 9 3.71 12.86 3.79
CA ARG A 9 3.73 12.38 2.40
C ARG A 9 2.32 12.07 1.89
N PRO A 10 2.00 12.38 0.62
CA PRO A 10 0.72 12.02 0.03
C PRO A 10 0.65 10.49 -0.12
N VAL A 11 -0.39 9.89 0.45
CA VAL A 11 -0.58 8.43 0.48
C VAL A 11 -1.80 8.01 -0.30
N VAL A 12 -2.83 8.84 -0.42
CA VAL A 12 -4.03 8.53 -1.21
C VAL A 12 -4.37 9.72 -2.09
N ARG A 13 -4.73 9.47 -3.35
CA ARG A 13 -5.22 10.48 -4.31
C ARG A 13 -6.47 9.94 -5.01
N LYS A 14 -7.27 10.84 -5.57
CA LYS A 14 -8.36 10.48 -6.48
C LYS A 14 -8.02 10.90 -7.91
N VAL A 15 -8.06 9.97 -8.85
CA VAL A 15 -7.81 10.18 -10.28
C VAL A 15 -9.01 9.62 -11.03
N ASP A 16 -9.68 10.45 -11.83
CA ASP A 16 -10.84 10.05 -12.66
C ASP A 16 -11.97 9.30 -11.94
N GLY A 17 -12.16 9.59 -10.64
CA GLY A 17 -13.17 8.96 -9.78
C GLY A 17 -12.67 7.72 -9.03
N GLU A 18 -11.52 7.17 -9.43
CA GLU A 18 -10.86 6.06 -8.76
C GLU A 18 -9.98 6.55 -7.61
N THR A 19 -9.89 5.74 -6.55
CA THR A 19 -9.01 6.03 -5.41
C THR A 19 -7.73 5.26 -5.57
N GLU A 20 -6.61 5.98 -5.69
CA GLU A 20 -5.27 5.39 -5.76
C GLU A 20 -4.52 5.63 -4.47
N LYS A 21 -3.69 4.67 -4.09
CA LYS A 21 -2.81 4.73 -2.92
C LYS A 21 -1.36 4.66 -3.39
N SER A 22 -0.45 5.36 -2.71
CA SER A 22 0.99 5.25 -2.92
C SER A 22 1.56 4.14 -2.04
N CYS A 23 2.40 3.29 -2.62
CA CYS A 23 3.16 2.30 -1.88
C CYS A 23 4.37 2.94 -1.19
N SER A 24 4.51 2.77 0.13
CA SER A 24 5.66 3.32 0.87
C SER A 24 7.02 2.67 0.54
N ARG A 25 7.04 1.55 -0.20
CA ARG A 25 8.26 0.83 -0.58
C ARG A 25 8.71 1.13 -2.01
N CYS A 26 7.86 0.86 -3.01
CA CYS A 26 8.19 1.16 -4.40
C CYS A 26 7.87 2.60 -4.83
N GLN A 27 7.15 3.37 -4.00
CA GLN A 27 6.75 4.77 -4.26
C GLN A 27 5.84 4.96 -5.48
N GLU A 28 5.31 3.87 -6.04
CA GLU A 28 4.33 3.89 -7.12
C GLU A 28 2.90 4.07 -6.58
N TRP A 29 2.05 4.61 -7.45
CA TRP A 29 0.62 4.77 -7.21
C TRP A 29 -0.13 3.61 -7.85
N TRP A 30 -0.99 2.96 -7.06
CA TRP A 30 -1.80 1.84 -7.51
C TRP A 30 -3.25 2.03 -7.05
N PRO A 31 -4.23 1.46 -7.76
CA PRO A 31 -5.62 1.45 -7.30
C PRO A 31 -5.72 0.92 -5.86
N GLN A 32 -6.48 1.61 -5.01
CA GLN A 32 -6.70 1.23 -3.62
C GLN A 32 -7.76 0.12 -3.53
N THR A 33 -7.45 -1.01 -4.16
CA THR A 33 -8.28 -2.22 -4.24
C THR A 33 -7.56 -3.41 -3.62
N ASP A 34 -8.30 -4.48 -3.32
CA ASP A 34 -7.77 -5.74 -2.77
C ASP A 34 -6.82 -6.50 -3.72
N GLU A 35 -6.78 -6.09 -4.99
CA GLU A 35 -5.85 -6.61 -5.99
C GLU A 35 -4.42 -6.13 -5.72
N PHE A 36 -4.25 -4.81 -5.54
CA PHE A 36 -2.93 -4.18 -5.36
C PHE A 36 -2.53 -4.02 -3.89
N TYR A 37 -3.48 -3.92 -2.98
CA TYR A 37 -3.24 -3.76 -1.55
C TYR A 37 -3.94 -4.84 -0.74
N SER A 38 -3.34 -5.26 0.36
CA SER A 38 -4.04 -6.12 1.31
C SER A 38 -4.83 -5.28 2.31
N PHE A 39 -6.10 -5.62 2.51
CA PHE A 39 -6.92 -5.02 3.56
C PHE A 39 -6.63 -5.65 4.94
N ILE A 40 -6.48 -4.83 5.97
CA ILE A 40 -6.32 -5.28 7.36
C ILE A 40 -7.70 -5.23 8.02
N HIS A 41 -8.42 -6.35 7.99
CA HIS A 41 -9.76 -6.43 8.60
C HIS A 41 -9.78 -6.02 10.07
N SER A 42 -8.73 -6.34 10.84
CA SER A 42 -8.63 -5.97 12.26
C SER A 42 -8.44 -4.48 12.52
N ARG A 43 -7.98 -3.70 11.54
CA ARG A 43 -7.73 -2.26 11.67
C ARG A 43 -8.56 -1.38 10.73
N GLY A 44 -9.39 -1.99 9.88
CA GLY A 44 -10.25 -1.28 8.94
C GLY A 44 -9.51 -0.47 7.86
N HIS A 45 -8.27 -0.81 7.52
CA HIS A 45 -7.52 -0.06 6.50
C HIS A 45 -6.57 -0.94 5.68
N TYR A 46 -6.22 -0.47 4.48
CA TYR A 46 -5.22 -1.10 3.63
C TYR A 46 -3.80 -0.91 4.16
N HIS A 47 -2.95 -1.91 3.96
CA HIS A 47 -1.50 -1.79 4.19
C HIS A 47 -0.90 -0.58 3.44
N ASN A 48 0.19 -0.04 3.98
CA ASN A 48 0.94 1.06 3.34
C ASN A 48 1.81 0.56 2.17
N GLU A 49 2.11 -0.74 2.16
CA GLU A 49 2.89 -1.41 1.13
C GLU A 49 1.94 -2.11 0.16
N CYS A 50 2.28 -2.11 -1.14
CA CYS A 50 1.55 -2.91 -2.12
C CYS A 50 1.79 -4.40 -1.87
N ARG A 51 0.90 -5.23 -2.40
CA ARG A 51 0.93 -6.68 -2.24
C ARG A 51 2.24 -7.30 -2.73
N ALA A 52 2.79 -6.80 -3.83
CA ALA A 52 4.07 -7.25 -4.38
C ALA A 52 5.23 -6.97 -3.41
N CYS A 53 5.37 -5.72 -2.94
CA CYS A 53 6.40 -5.35 -1.96
C CYS A 53 6.26 -6.16 -0.66
N ARG A 54 5.02 -6.42 -0.24
CA ARG A 54 4.75 -7.22 0.96
C ARG A 54 5.17 -8.68 0.78
N ALA A 55 4.88 -9.28 -0.37
CA ALA A 55 5.30 -10.64 -0.69
C ALA A 55 6.84 -10.76 -0.69
N GLN A 56 7.53 -9.78 -1.27
CA GLN A 56 8.99 -9.72 -1.26
C GLN A 56 9.54 -9.57 0.17
N GLN A 57 8.93 -8.72 0.99
CA GLN A 57 9.32 -8.56 2.39
C GLN A 57 9.15 -9.88 3.18
N GLN A 58 8.06 -10.61 2.97
CA GLN A 58 7.85 -11.92 3.59
C GLN A 58 8.90 -12.94 3.14
N ALA A 59 9.23 -12.99 1.84
CA ALA A 59 10.27 -13.86 1.32
C ALA A 59 11.65 -13.54 1.93
N ASN A 60 12.00 -12.27 2.06
CA ASN A 60 13.25 -11.85 2.69
C ASN A 60 13.31 -12.23 4.17
N ARG A 61 12.21 -12.09 4.92
CA ARG A 61 12.15 -12.51 6.33
C ARG A 61 12.36 -14.01 6.49
N ARG A 62 11.81 -14.83 5.58
CA ARG A 62 12.04 -16.29 5.58
C ARG A 62 13.51 -16.64 5.35
N LYS A 63 14.19 -15.92 4.43
CA LYS A 63 15.62 -16.11 4.16
C LYS A 63 16.53 -15.72 5.34
N GLN A 64 16.13 -14.75 6.16
CA GLN A 64 16.88 -14.33 7.35
C GLN A 64 16.69 -15.25 8.56
N ALA A 65 15.67 -16.10 8.54
CA ALA A 65 15.36 -17.04 9.61
C ALA A 65 15.87 -18.47 9.34
N ALA A 66 16.56 -18.67 8.22
CA ALA A 66 17.24 -19.92 7.83
C ALA A 66 18.75 -19.74 7.99
#